data_AF-A0A395XU55-F1
#
_entry.id   AF-A0A395XU55-F1
#
_cell.length_a   1.000
_cell.length_b   1.000
_cell.length_c   1.000
_cell.angle_alpha   90.00
_cell.angle_beta   90.00
_cell.angle_gamma   90.00
#
_symmetry.space_group_name_H-M   'P 1'
#
loop_
_entity.id
_entity.type
_entity.pdbx_description
1 polymer ?
#
loop_
_entity_poly.entity_id
_entity_poly.type
_entity_poly.pdbx_seq_one_letter_code
_entity_poly.pdbx_strand_id
1 'polypeptide(L)'
;MLDIEKTLQSVRDLLDRLGKEGVEFALVESEYSDYVADIRNPNKVYVFLECSIRPNGTFVWRDYDHHKGVCDFDEFRVRIITLTANKYLDKAKDKRKQWASLCEGTDTPMPESLAVTVSDMEDKANRLKALLEPDDPPLLDGRDIAILTDLKPYDVVKPEEESQRLRELGVLERRYYIDQVFDALTGKGLKALGFASHVKTL
;
A
#
# COMPACT_ATOMS: atom_id res chain seq x y z
N MET A 1 -15.97 24.59 7.86
CA MET A 1 -15.69 23.55 6.86
C MET A 1 -16.20 22.25 7.43
N LEU A 2 -17.16 21.62 6.76
CA LEU A 2 -17.69 20.31 7.16
C LEU A 2 -16.58 19.26 7.02
N ASP A 3 -16.62 18.19 7.80
CA ASP A 3 -15.61 17.12 7.74
C ASP A 3 -15.44 16.56 6.31
N ILE A 4 -16.54 16.48 5.55
CA ILE A 4 -16.54 16.05 4.15
C ILE A 4 -15.81 17.02 3.20
N GLU A 5 -15.96 18.34 3.39
CA GLU A 5 -15.30 19.34 2.54
C GLU A 5 -13.78 19.25 2.71
N LYS A 6 -13.33 19.07 3.95
CA LYS A 6 -11.92 18.85 4.28
C LYS A 6 -11.40 17.58 3.62
N THR A 7 -12.12 16.46 3.75
CA THR A 7 -11.74 15.19 3.11
C THR A 7 -11.64 15.34 1.59
N LEU A 8 -12.63 15.96 0.94
CA LEU A 8 -12.61 16.14 -0.52
C LEU A 8 -11.44 17.03 -0.96
N GLN A 9 -11.08 18.06 -0.20
CA GLN A 9 -9.91 18.87 -0.49
C GLN A 9 -8.62 18.05 -0.36
N SER A 10 -8.45 17.31 0.73
CA SER A 10 -7.27 16.44 0.93
C SER A 10 -7.16 15.37 -0.17
N VAL A 11 -8.28 14.82 -0.64
CA VAL A 11 -8.31 13.89 -1.78
C VAL A 11 -7.85 14.57 -3.05
N ARG A 12 -8.36 15.77 -3.39
CA ARG A 12 -7.92 16.50 -4.59
C ARG A 12 -6.42 16.78 -4.57
N ASP A 13 -5.89 17.22 -3.43
CA ASP A 13 -4.46 17.48 -3.28
C ASP A 13 -3.63 16.20 -3.44
N LEU A 14 -4.11 15.07 -2.92
CA LEU A 14 -3.47 13.77 -3.12
C LEU A 14 -3.51 13.33 -4.60
N LEU A 15 -4.65 13.48 -5.27
CA LEU A 15 -4.79 13.10 -6.68
C LEU A 15 -3.92 13.97 -7.59
N ASP A 16 -3.77 15.26 -7.30
CA ASP A 16 -2.83 16.16 -8.00
C ASP A 16 -1.36 15.71 -7.84
N ARG A 17 -0.97 15.32 -6.62
CA ARG A 17 0.37 14.76 -6.36
C ARG A 17 0.61 13.46 -7.12
N LEU A 18 -0.37 12.56 -7.17
CA LEU A 18 -0.29 11.34 -7.99
C LEU A 18 -0.21 11.66 -9.49
N GLY A 19 -0.98 12.65 -9.94
CA GLY A 19 -1.00 13.12 -11.33
C GLY A 19 0.37 13.64 -11.79
N LYS A 20 1.10 14.35 -10.93
CA LYS A 20 2.48 14.80 -11.18
C LYS A 20 3.46 13.64 -11.41
N GLU A 21 3.16 12.46 -10.86
CA GLU A 21 3.93 11.22 -11.11
C GLU A 21 3.43 10.44 -12.35
N GLY A 22 2.47 10.99 -13.09
CA GLY A 22 1.85 10.36 -14.24
C GLY A 22 0.93 9.20 -13.85
N VAL A 23 0.24 9.33 -12.71
CA VAL A 23 -0.83 8.44 -12.27
C VAL A 23 -2.10 9.26 -12.04
N GLU A 24 -3.07 9.11 -12.93
CA GLU A 24 -4.30 9.87 -12.83
C GLU A 24 -5.40 9.03 -12.18
N PHE A 25 -6.09 9.65 -11.22
CA PHE A 25 -7.37 9.22 -10.71
C PHE A 25 -8.35 10.39 -10.87
N ALA A 26 -9.62 10.08 -11.08
CA ALA A 26 -10.69 11.06 -11.18
C ALA A 26 -11.56 10.99 -9.94
N LEU A 27 -11.81 12.14 -9.33
CA LEU A 27 -12.84 12.32 -8.31
C LEU A 27 -14.13 12.75 -9.01
N VAL A 28 -15.15 11.90 -9.00
CA VAL A 28 -16.43 12.14 -9.67
C VAL A 28 -17.58 12.11 -8.68
N GLU A 29 -18.68 12.77 -8.98
CA GLU A 29 -19.91 12.66 -8.20
C GLU A 29 -20.40 11.20 -8.21
N SER A 30 -20.81 10.69 -7.03
CA SER A 30 -21.29 9.31 -6.95
C SER A 30 -22.69 9.20 -7.50
N GLU A 31 -22.97 8.10 -8.19
CA GLU A 31 -24.31 7.77 -8.71
C GLU A 31 -25.22 7.17 -7.61
N TYR A 32 -24.66 6.84 -6.44
CA TYR A 32 -25.38 6.27 -5.31
C TYR A 32 -25.65 7.33 -4.23
N SER A 33 -26.88 7.37 -3.71
CA SER A 33 -27.31 8.34 -2.68
C SER A 33 -26.52 8.27 -1.38
N ASP A 34 -25.90 7.12 -1.10
CA ASP A 34 -25.21 6.86 0.17
C ASP A 34 -23.75 7.34 0.15
N TYR A 35 -23.27 7.85 -1.00
CA TYR A 35 -21.91 8.34 -1.20
C TYR A 35 -21.92 9.76 -1.77
N VAL A 36 -20.84 10.49 -1.51
CA VAL A 36 -20.65 11.86 -1.99
C VAL A 36 -19.87 11.88 -3.29
N ALA A 37 -18.88 11.01 -3.41
CA ALA A 37 -18.00 10.95 -4.58
C ALA A 37 -17.40 9.56 -4.76
N ASP A 38 -17.04 9.23 -5.99
CA ASP A 38 -16.25 8.05 -6.33
C ASP A 38 -14.86 8.45 -6.80
N ILE A 39 -13.87 7.61 -6.49
CA ILE A 39 -12.51 7.69 -7.00
C ILE A 39 -12.36 6.63 -8.08
N ARG A 40 -12.32 7.09 -9.33
CA ARG A 40 -12.19 6.22 -10.51
C ARG A 40 -10.76 6.26 -11.02
N ASN A 41 -10.22 5.12 -11.45
CA ASN A 41 -8.97 5.09 -12.17
C ASN A 41 -9.23 5.05 -13.69
N PRO A 42 -9.10 6.18 -14.42
CA PRO A 42 -9.25 6.19 -15.87
C PRO A 42 -8.13 5.41 -16.59
N ASN A 43 -6.98 5.22 -15.92
CA ASN A 43 -5.83 4.53 -16.47
C ASN A 43 -5.78 3.08 -15.99
N LYS A 44 -5.23 2.18 -16.83
CA LYS A 44 -5.19 0.70 -16.61
C LYS A 44 -4.33 0.24 -15.41
N VAL A 45 -4.14 1.06 -14.38
CA VAL A 45 -3.50 0.68 -13.12
C VAL A 45 -4.62 0.21 -12.19
N TYR A 46 -5.10 -1.00 -12.40
CA TYR A 46 -6.23 -1.61 -11.69
C TYR A 46 -5.94 -1.75 -10.18
N VAL A 47 -6.10 -0.66 -9.42
CA VAL A 47 -5.83 -0.57 -7.97
C VAL A 47 -7.10 -0.88 -7.20
N PHE A 48 -8.13 -0.06 -7.36
CA PHE A 48 -9.45 -0.29 -6.79
C PHE A 48 -10.42 -0.74 -7.88
N LEU A 49 -11.18 -1.79 -7.58
CA LEU A 49 -12.38 -2.13 -8.34
C LEU A 49 -13.46 -1.08 -8.08
N GLU A 50 -13.63 -0.69 -6.82
CA GLU A 50 -14.59 0.33 -6.37
C GLU A 50 -13.93 1.15 -5.24
N CYS A 51 -14.10 2.47 -5.25
CA CYS A 51 -13.69 3.34 -4.15
C CYS A 51 -14.61 4.55 -4.07
N SER A 52 -15.34 4.67 -2.95
CA SER A 52 -16.35 5.70 -2.74
C SER A 52 -16.17 6.38 -1.38
N ILE A 53 -16.54 7.66 -1.32
CA ILE A 53 -16.43 8.52 -0.14
C ILE A 53 -17.81 8.72 0.46
N ARG A 54 -17.99 8.39 1.73
CA ARG A 54 -19.24 8.58 2.47
C ARG A 54 -19.41 10.04 2.95
N PRO A 55 -20.64 10.47 3.29
CA PRO A 55 -20.90 11.81 3.84
C PRO A 55 -20.11 12.16 5.10
N ASN A 56 -19.71 11.16 5.89
CA ASN A 56 -18.88 11.35 7.08
C ASN A 56 -17.36 11.41 6.77
N GLY A 57 -16.96 11.46 5.50
CA GLY A 57 -15.56 11.54 5.07
C GLY A 57 -14.78 10.22 5.13
N THR A 58 -15.43 9.08 5.42
CA THR A 58 -14.79 7.75 5.35
C THR A 58 -14.84 7.16 3.95
N PHE A 59 -13.89 6.29 3.65
CA PHE A 59 -13.74 5.63 2.35
C PHE A 59 -14.24 4.20 2.45
N VAL A 60 -15.06 3.77 1.49
CA VAL A 60 -15.40 2.37 1.25
C VAL A 60 -14.69 1.94 -0.01
N TRP A 61 -13.96 0.85 0.04
CA TRP A 61 -13.17 0.40 -1.10
C TRP A 61 -13.22 -1.11 -1.27
N ARG A 62 -13.00 -1.53 -2.52
CA ARG A 62 -12.75 -2.91 -2.92
C ARG A 62 -11.61 -2.93 -3.94
N ASP A 63 -10.65 -3.82 -3.78
CA ASP A 63 -9.57 -4.02 -4.74
C ASP A 63 -9.83 -5.21 -5.68
N TYR A 64 -8.91 -5.41 -6.63
CA TYR A 64 -8.98 -6.51 -7.61
C TYR A 64 -8.61 -7.88 -7.03
N ASP A 65 -8.08 -7.91 -5.80
CA ASP A 65 -7.73 -9.13 -5.08
C ASP A 65 -8.88 -9.55 -4.14
N HIS A 66 -10.08 -8.97 -4.33
CA HIS A 66 -11.31 -9.22 -3.57
C HIS A 66 -11.24 -8.83 -2.10
N HIS A 67 -10.29 -7.97 -1.72
CA HIS A 67 -10.32 -7.32 -0.42
C HIS A 67 -11.29 -6.15 -0.45
N LYS A 68 -11.94 -5.91 0.70
CA LYS A 68 -12.76 -4.72 0.92
C LYS A 68 -12.51 -4.14 2.31
N GLY A 69 -12.76 -2.85 2.47
CA GLY A 69 -12.60 -2.21 3.76
C GLY A 69 -13.34 -0.88 3.88
N VAL A 70 -13.32 -0.35 5.09
CA VAL A 70 -13.73 1.02 5.39
C VAL A 70 -12.57 1.68 6.13
N CYS A 71 -12.13 2.85 5.68
CA CYS A 71 -11.00 3.53 6.30
C CYS A 71 -11.16 5.06 6.31
N ASP A 72 -10.31 5.73 7.09
CA ASP A 72 -10.19 7.19 7.06
C ASP A 72 -9.25 7.65 5.93
N PHE A 73 -9.02 8.96 5.85
CA PHE A 73 -8.16 9.54 4.82
C PHE A 73 -6.69 9.14 4.97
N ASP A 74 -6.17 9.02 6.19
CA ASP A 74 -4.75 8.72 6.42
C ASP A 74 -4.44 7.31 5.94
N GLU A 75 -5.29 6.35 6.28
CA GLU A 75 -5.18 5.00 5.74
C GLU A 75 -5.42 4.94 4.24
N PHE A 76 -6.43 5.67 3.73
CA PHE A 76 -6.70 5.72 2.29
C PHE A 76 -5.48 6.22 1.51
N ARG A 77 -4.83 7.30 1.98
CA ARG A 77 -3.62 7.87 1.37
C ARG A 77 -2.50 6.84 1.30
N VAL A 78 -2.21 6.14 2.40
CA VAL A 78 -1.20 5.09 2.42
C VAL A 78 -1.56 3.96 1.46
N ARG A 79 -2.83 3.55 1.43
CA ARG A 79 -3.31 2.46 0.55
C ARG A 79 -3.18 2.80 -0.93
N ILE A 80 -3.72 3.93 -1.37
CA ILE A 80 -3.70 4.28 -2.79
C ILE A 80 -2.26 4.43 -3.31
N ILE A 81 -1.37 5.05 -2.52
CA ILE A 81 0.05 5.17 -2.88
C ILE A 81 0.72 3.80 -2.96
N THR A 82 0.59 2.99 -1.90
CA THR A 82 1.29 1.70 -1.79
C THR A 82 0.81 0.71 -2.85
N LEU A 83 -0.51 0.58 -3.03
CA LEU A 83 -1.10 -0.34 -4.01
C LEU A 83 -0.76 0.08 -5.44
N THR A 84 -0.77 1.39 -5.74
CA THR A 84 -0.36 1.89 -7.07
C THR A 84 1.10 1.57 -7.33
N ALA A 85 2.00 1.85 -6.38
CA ALA A 85 3.42 1.53 -6.52
C ALA A 85 3.65 0.02 -6.73
N ASN A 86 2.96 -0.83 -5.97
CA ASN A 86 3.05 -2.27 -6.11
C ASN A 86 2.57 -2.75 -7.49
N LYS A 87 1.48 -2.19 -8.04
CA LYS A 87 1.03 -2.55 -9.40
C LYS A 87 2.06 -2.19 -10.48
N TYR A 88 2.87 -1.14 -10.31
CA TYR A 88 3.97 -0.85 -11.22
C TYR A 88 5.11 -1.87 -11.10
N LEU A 89 5.47 -2.27 -9.86
CA LEU A 89 6.48 -3.31 -9.62
C LEU A 89 6.03 -4.68 -10.16
N ASP A 90 4.75 -5.03 -9.99
CA ASP A 90 4.18 -6.26 -10.53
C ASP A 90 4.24 -6.27 -12.07
N LYS A 91 3.87 -5.15 -12.72
CA LYS A 91 3.99 -5.02 -14.18
C LYS A 91 5.45 -5.13 -14.66
N ALA A 92 6.40 -4.52 -13.94
CA ALA A 92 7.82 -4.64 -14.25
C ALA A 92 8.30 -6.09 -14.12
N LYS A 93 7.91 -6.78 -13.04
CA LYS A 93 8.20 -8.20 -12.79
C LYS A 93 7.59 -9.10 -13.86
N ASP A 94 6.34 -8.85 -14.25
CA ASP A 94 5.64 -9.64 -15.27
C ASP A 94 6.30 -9.48 -16.65
N LYS A 95 6.75 -8.27 -17.00
CA LYS A 95 7.55 -8.05 -18.22
C LYS A 95 8.85 -8.85 -18.23
N ARG A 96 9.58 -8.87 -17.11
CA ARG A 96 10.79 -9.70 -16.96
C ARG A 96 10.49 -11.18 -17.12
N LYS A 97 9.42 -11.67 -16.49
CA LYS A 97 8.99 -13.07 -16.63
C LYS A 97 8.60 -13.41 -18.07
N GLN A 98 7.83 -12.55 -18.74
CA GLN A 98 7.45 -12.73 -20.14
C GLN A 98 8.68 -12.83 -21.04
N TRP A 99 9.69 -11.98 -20.84
CA TRP A 99 10.95 -12.08 -21.56
C TRP A 99 11.67 -13.40 -21.28
N ALA A 100 11.85 -13.78 -20.02
CA ALA A 100 12.49 -15.04 -19.65
C ALA A 100 11.78 -16.27 -20.26
N SER A 101 10.44 -16.23 -20.34
CA SER A 101 9.64 -17.28 -20.99
C SER A 101 9.87 -17.33 -22.51
N LEU A 102 9.98 -16.17 -23.19
CA LEU A 102 10.29 -16.11 -24.62
C LEU A 102 11.70 -16.64 -24.94
N CYS A 103 12.62 -16.53 -23.99
CA CYS A 103 13.98 -17.03 -24.11
C CYS A 103 14.16 -18.47 -23.60
N GLU A 104 13.08 -19.19 -23.29
CA GLU A 104 13.12 -20.56 -22.74
C GLU A 104 14.02 -20.69 -21.49
N GLY A 105 14.13 -19.62 -20.70
CA GLY A 105 15.01 -19.58 -19.52
C GLY A 105 16.51 -19.50 -19.83
N THR A 106 16.90 -19.32 -21.09
CA THR A 106 18.28 -18.95 -21.44
C THR A 106 18.61 -17.56 -20.91
N ASP A 107 19.86 -17.34 -20.52
CA ASP A 107 20.35 -16.06 -20.00
C ASP A 107 20.57 -15.04 -21.13
N THR A 108 19.51 -14.83 -21.93
CA THR A 108 19.52 -13.86 -23.03
C THR A 108 19.21 -12.48 -22.46
N PRO A 109 20.09 -11.48 -22.70
CA PRO A 109 19.87 -10.13 -22.20
C PRO A 109 18.60 -9.53 -22.80
N MET A 110 17.86 -8.82 -21.95
CA MET A 110 16.64 -8.12 -22.35
C MET A 110 16.95 -7.04 -23.40
N PRO A 111 16.12 -6.87 -24.45
CA PRO A 111 16.28 -5.77 -25.40
C PRO A 111 16.21 -4.43 -24.67
N GLU A 112 17.05 -3.47 -25.09
CA GLU A 112 17.20 -2.17 -24.43
C GLU A 112 15.85 -1.44 -24.27
N SER A 113 14.99 -1.45 -25.28
CA SER A 113 13.66 -0.83 -25.21
C SER A 113 12.76 -1.41 -24.12
N LEU A 114 12.85 -2.72 -23.88
CA LEU A 114 12.10 -3.38 -22.81
C LEU A 114 12.75 -3.13 -21.45
N ALA A 115 14.08 -3.13 -21.38
CA ALA A 115 14.82 -2.81 -20.16
C ALA A 115 14.53 -1.38 -19.68
N VAL A 116 14.52 -0.40 -20.58
CA VAL A 116 14.12 0.99 -20.29
C VAL A 116 12.69 1.04 -19.75
N THR A 117 11.74 0.35 -20.41
CA THR A 117 10.35 0.30 -19.95
C THR A 117 10.21 -0.28 -18.54
N VAL A 118 10.99 -1.33 -18.22
CA VAL A 118 10.99 -1.96 -16.90
C VAL A 118 11.58 -1.02 -15.85
N SER A 119 12.71 -0.36 -16.16
CA SER A 119 13.32 0.64 -15.28
C SER A 119 12.35 1.79 -14.99
N ASP A 120 11.69 2.34 -16.03
CA ASP A 120 10.73 3.42 -15.90
C ASP A 120 9.57 3.08 -14.95
N MET A 121 9.12 1.81 -14.96
CA MET A 121 8.08 1.32 -14.06
C MET A 121 8.57 1.25 -12.60
N GLU A 122 9.80 0.79 -12.38
CA GLU A 122 10.39 0.71 -11.04
C GLU A 122 10.70 2.09 -10.47
N ASP A 123 11.24 2.98 -11.29
CA ASP A 123 11.51 4.37 -10.92
C ASP A 123 10.21 5.08 -10.57
N LYS A 124 9.13 4.85 -11.34
CA LYS A 124 7.81 5.38 -11.00
C LYS A 124 7.29 4.81 -9.67
N ALA A 125 7.44 3.52 -9.42
CA ALA A 125 7.06 2.93 -8.13
C ALA A 125 7.84 3.55 -6.96
N ASN A 126 9.13 3.83 -7.15
CA ASN A 126 9.98 4.48 -6.14
C ASN A 126 9.53 5.93 -5.87
N ARG A 127 9.24 6.71 -6.92
CA ARG A 127 8.70 8.08 -6.76
C ARG A 127 7.34 8.10 -6.07
N LEU A 128 6.47 7.14 -6.38
CA LEU A 128 5.18 6.99 -5.68
C LEU A 128 5.39 6.68 -4.20
N LYS A 129 6.26 5.72 -3.86
CA LYS A 129 6.57 5.40 -2.45
C LYS A 129 7.16 6.59 -1.70
N ALA A 130 7.92 7.46 -2.38
CA ALA A 130 8.45 8.70 -1.80
C ALA A 130 7.38 9.74 -1.46
N LEU A 131 6.12 9.56 -1.88
CA LEU A 131 5.00 10.41 -1.46
C LEU A 131 4.49 10.07 -0.05
N LEU A 132 4.86 8.91 0.50
CA LEU A 132 4.56 8.53 1.88
C LEU A 132 5.37 9.36 2.87
N GLU A 133 4.78 9.62 4.02
CA GLU A 133 5.45 10.25 5.15
C GLU A 133 6.31 9.22 5.90
N PRO A 134 7.43 9.63 6.54
CA PRO A 134 8.29 8.69 7.28
C PRO A 134 7.54 7.84 8.32
N ASP A 135 6.55 8.45 8.98
CA ASP A 135 5.75 7.82 10.03
C ASP A 135 4.56 7.02 9.49
N ASP A 136 4.35 6.97 8.17
CA ASP A 136 3.27 6.19 7.58
C ASP A 136 3.51 4.70 7.79
N PRO A 137 2.52 3.96 8.33
CA PRO A 137 2.65 2.52 8.53
C PRO A 137 2.69 1.78 7.19
N PRO A 138 3.45 0.67 7.09
CA PRO A 138 3.37 -0.19 5.91
C PRO A 138 2.03 -0.93 5.86
N LEU A 139 1.62 -1.35 4.66
CA LEU A 139 0.58 -2.36 4.52
C LEU A 139 1.19 -3.74 4.78
N LEU A 140 0.73 -4.42 5.83
CA LEU A 140 1.21 -5.74 6.22
C LEU A 140 0.62 -6.83 5.31
N ASP A 141 1.41 -7.84 5.00
CA ASP A 141 0.92 -9.08 4.40
C ASP A 141 0.38 -10.05 5.47
N GLY A 142 -0.23 -11.16 5.05
CA GLY A 142 -0.82 -12.13 5.97
C GLY A 142 0.20 -12.78 6.92
N ARG A 143 1.47 -12.90 6.50
CA ARG A 143 2.54 -13.46 7.32
C ARG A 143 2.93 -12.48 8.42
N ASP A 144 3.11 -11.22 8.06
CA ASP A 144 3.46 -10.15 8.99
C ASP A 144 2.35 -9.92 10.01
N ILE A 145 1.09 -9.92 9.55
CA ILE A 145 -0.08 -9.81 10.44
C ILE A 145 -0.06 -10.94 11.48
N ALA A 146 0.17 -12.19 11.06
CA ALA A 146 0.20 -13.33 11.96
C ALA A 146 1.33 -13.19 13.00
N ILE A 147 2.55 -12.89 12.55
CA ILE A 147 3.71 -12.72 13.45
C ILE A 147 3.44 -11.62 14.48
N LEU A 148 2.95 -10.47 14.04
CA LEU A 148 2.76 -9.30 14.91
C LEU A 148 1.57 -9.46 15.86
N THR A 149 0.52 -10.17 15.45
CA THR A 149 -0.66 -10.44 16.29
C THR A 149 -0.37 -11.49 17.36
N ASP A 150 0.45 -12.49 17.03
CA ASP A 150 0.80 -13.59 17.94
C ASP A 150 1.98 -13.25 18.89
N LEU A 151 2.62 -12.08 18.70
CA LEU A 151 3.74 -11.64 19.52
C LEU A 151 3.31 -11.41 20.97
N LYS A 152 3.80 -12.26 21.88
CA LYS A 152 3.52 -12.13 23.32
C LYS A 152 4.43 -11.11 23.99
N PRO A 153 4.00 -10.52 25.12
CA PRO A 153 4.88 -9.70 25.94
C PRO A 153 6.16 -10.47 26.31
N TYR A 154 7.30 -9.81 26.20
CA TYR A 154 8.62 -10.36 26.50
C TYR A 154 9.12 -11.48 25.56
N ASP A 155 8.43 -11.76 24.46
CA ASP A 155 8.90 -12.69 23.43
C ASP A 155 9.77 -12.00 22.38
N VAL A 156 10.59 -12.81 21.70
CA VAL A 156 11.38 -12.42 20.53
C VAL A 156 10.80 -13.09 19.30
N VAL A 157 10.59 -12.31 18.23
CA VAL A 157 10.16 -12.87 16.95
C VAL A 157 11.23 -13.82 16.41
N LYS A 158 10.80 -15.01 16.01
CA LYS A 158 11.67 -16.02 15.40
C LYS A 158 11.21 -16.34 13.98
N PRO A 159 12.15 -16.59 13.06
CA PRO A 159 13.60 -16.54 13.25
C PRO A 159 14.12 -15.09 13.32
N GLU A 160 15.38 -14.89 13.71
CA GLU A 160 15.97 -13.55 13.95
C GLU A 160 15.93 -12.68 12.68
N GLU A 161 16.02 -13.30 11.50
CA GLU A 161 15.91 -12.62 10.21
C GLU A 161 14.54 -11.94 10.04
N GLU A 162 13.45 -12.56 10.52
CA GLU A 162 12.12 -11.95 10.49
C GLU A 162 12.00 -10.80 11.49
N SER A 163 12.56 -10.97 12.68
CA SER A 163 12.63 -9.89 13.66
C SER A 163 13.41 -8.70 13.13
N GLN A 164 14.57 -8.94 12.49
CA GLN A 164 15.36 -7.90 11.87
C GLN A 164 14.58 -7.19 10.76
N ARG A 165 13.96 -7.92 9.82
CA ARG A 165 13.16 -7.33 8.73
C ARG A 165 12.01 -6.46 9.27
N LEU A 166 11.28 -6.93 10.28
CA LEU A 166 10.17 -6.18 10.88
C LEU A 166 10.65 -4.94 11.67
N ARG A 167 11.86 -4.98 12.24
CA ARG A 167 12.52 -3.80 12.82
C ARG A 167 12.97 -2.80 11.76
N GLU A 168 13.50 -3.27 10.62
CA GLU A 168 13.86 -2.42 9.48
C GLU A 168 12.62 -1.76 8.84
N LEU A 169 11.46 -2.43 8.86
CA LEU A 169 10.16 -1.85 8.50
C LEU A 169 9.64 -0.83 9.53
N GLY A 170 10.28 -0.74 10.70
CA GLY A 170 9.91 0.17 11.79
C GLY A 170 8.64 -0.23 12.53
N VAL A 171 8.11 -1.44 12.33
CA VAL A 171 6.90 -1.93 13.00
C VAL A 171 7.20 -2.64 14.33
N LEU A 172 8.45 -3.08 14.50
CA LEU A 172 8.98 -3.63 15.75
C LEU A 172 10.19 -2.83 16.21
N GLU A 173 10.46 -2.88 17.51
CA GLU A 173 11.73 -2.49 18.09
C GLU A 173 12.17 -3.53 19.12
N ARG A 174 13.49 -3.71 19.24
CA ARG A 174 14.06 -4.60 20.25
C ARG A 174 14.32 -3.82 21.53
N ARG A 175 13.77 -4.31 22.63
CA ARG A 175 13.93 -3.74 23.95
C ARG A 175 14.75 -4.66 24.84
N TYR A 176 15.41 -4.03 25.80
CA TYR A 176 16.26 -4.68 26.79
C TYR A 176 15.77 -4.27 28.17
N TYR A 177 15.43 -5.24 29.01
CA TYR A 177 15.03 -4.98 30.39
C TYR A 177 15.76 -5.95 31.33
N ILE A 178 16.68 -5.40 32.12
CA ILE A 178 17.57 -6.15 33.01
C ILE A 178 18.37 -7.20 32.21
N ASP A 179 17.94 -8.46 32.21
CA ASP A 179 18.52 -9.62 31.56
C ASP A 179 17.65 -10.17 30.42
N GLN A 180 16.53 -9.51 30.12
CA GLN A 180 15.57 -9.91 29.10
C GLN A 180 15.74 -9.10 27.81
N VAL A 181 15.64 -9.80 26.68
CA VAL A 181 15.58 -9.24 25.33
C VAL A 181 14.24 -9.62 24.75
N PHE A 182 13.50 -8.66 24.22
CA PHE A 182 12.19 -8.91 23.61
C PHE A 182 11.88 -7.90 22.51
N ASP A 183 10.98 -8.29 21.62
CA ASP A 183 10.48 -7.41 20.57
C ASP A 183 9.15 -6.79 21.02
N ALA A 184 8.98 -5.51 20.70
CA ALA A 184 7.78 -4.75 21.02
C ALA A 184 7.25 -4.04 19.77
N LEU A 185 5.92 -4.00 19.63
CA LEU A 185 5.26 -3.21 18.60
C LEU A 185 5.55 -1.72 18.81
N THR A 186 5.97 -1.06 17.74
CA THR A 186 6.07 0.41 17.71
C THR A 186 4.68 1.03 17.50
N GLY A 187 4.55 2.34 17.66
CA GLY A 187 3.32 3.05 17.28
C GLY A 187 2.97 2.85 15.80
N LYS A 188 3.98 2.77 14.93
CA LYS A 188 3.85 2.46 13.50
C LYS A 188 3.34 1.02 13.29
N GLY A 189 3.86 0.05 14.05
CA GLY A 189 3.38 -1.34 14.02
C GLY A 189 1.92 -1.48 14.47
N LEU A 190 1.53 -0.77 15.54
CA LEU A 190 0.13 -0.74 15.99
C LEU A 190 -0.81 -0.14 14.93
N LYS A 191 -0.41 0.96 14.29
CA LYS A 191 -1.19 1.54 13.18
C LYS A 191 -1.30 0.60 11.99
N ALA A 192 -0.21 -0.09 11.63
CA ALA A 192 -0.18 -1.07 10.54
C ALA A 192 -1.15 -2.24 10.79
N LEU A 193 -1.20 -2.76 12.03
CA LEU A 193 -2.20 -3.75 12.45
C LEU A 193 -3.62 -3.19 12.44
N GLY A 194 -3.80 -1.91 12.82
CA GLY A 194 -5.07 -1.19 12.68
C GLY A 194 -5.56 -1.21 11.24
N PHE A 195 -4.72 -0.85 10.28
CA PHE A 195 -5.06 -0.90 8.86
C PHE A 195 -5.41 -2.33 8.42
N ALA A 196 -4.62 -3.32 8.83
CA ALA A 196 -4.90 -4.72 8.52
C ALA A 196 -6.29 -5.17 9.02
N SER A 197 -6.70 -4.73 10.21
CA SER A 197 -7.99 -5.09 10.81
C SER A 197 -9.21 -4.55 10.05
N HIS A 198 -9.04 -3.50 9.23
CA HIS A 198 -10.10 -2.94 8.40
C HIS A 198 -10.33 -3.71 7.10
N VAL A 199 -9.42 -4.63 6.75
CA VAL A 199 -9.50 -5.43 5.53
C VAL A 199 -10.32 -6.69 5.76
N LYS A 200 -11.27 -6.96 4.86
CA LYS A 200 -12.06 -8.19 4.81
C LYS A 200 -11.87 -8.87 3.47
N THR A 201 -11.58 -10.17 3.48
CA THR A 201 -11.62 -11.03 2.29
C THR A 201 -13.06 -11.47 2.04
N LEU A 202 -13.51 -11.44 0.79
CA LEU A 202 -14.81 -11.96 0.35
C LEU A 202 -14.82 -13.47 0.20
#